data_AF-A0A2D7ZB83-F1
#
_entry.id   AF-A0A2D7ZB83-F1
#
_cell.length_a   1.000
_cell.length_b   1.000
_cell.length_c   1.000
_cell.angle_alpha   90.00
_cell.angle_beta   90.00
_cell.angle_gamma   90.00
#
_symmetry.space_group_name_H-M   'P 1'
#
loop_
_entity.id
_entity.type
_entity.pdbx_description
1 polymer ?
#
loop_
_entity_poly.entity_id
_entity_poly.type
_entity_poly.pdbx_seq_one_letter_code
_entity_poly.pdbx_strand_id
1 'polypeptide(L)' 'MQACEKCNFYENQNQSSGSCRVNPPIVLKDDNKAVWPVVTVEDWCGRFENKAA' A
#
# COMPACT_ATOMS: atom_id res chain seq x y z
N MET A 1 -2.02 -17.11 -0.25
CA MET A 1 -2.70 -16.01 0.48
C MET A 1 -2.43 -14.72 -0.25
N GLN A 2 -3.45 -13.89 -0.47
CA GLN A 2 -3.31 -12.57 -1.08
C GLN A 2 -3.09 -11.56 0.05
N ALA A 3 -1.88 -11.04 0.15
CA ALA A 3 -1.47 -10.08 1.17
C ALA A 3 -0.58 -9.02 0.52
N CYS A 4 -0.59 -7.81 1.07
CA CYS A 4 0.19 -6.68 0.55
C CYS A 4 1.67 -7.06 0.33
N GLU A 5 2.31 -7.80 1.23
CA GLU A 5 3.73 -8.18 1.10
C GLU A 5 4.09 -8.86 -0.24
N LYS A 6 3.17 -9.66 -0.81
CA LYS A 6 3.34 -10.44 -2.05
C LYS A 6 2.77 -9.75 -3.28
N CYS A 7 2.15 -8.58 -3.11
CA CYS A 7 1.44 -7.87 -4.15
C CYS A 7 2.37 -6.94 -4.95
N ASN A 8 2.26 -6.95 -6.27
CA ASN A 8 3.02 -6.11 -7.20
C ASN A 8 2.82 -4.60 -6.95
N PHE A 9 1.65 -4.24 -6.44
CA PHE A 9 1.29 -2.85 -6.13
C PHE A 9 1.71 -2.39 -4.74
N TYR A 10 2.35 -3.25 -3.94
CA TYR A 10 2.79 -2.89 -2.59
C TYR A 10 4.20 -2.32 -2.61
N GLU A 11 4.31 -1.07 -2.16
CA GLU A 11 5.57 -0.36 -1.97
C GLU A 11 5.97 -0.46 -0.50
N ASN A 12 7.07 -1.16 -0.22
CA ASN A 12 7.58 -1.32 1.14
C ASN A 12 8.19 0.00 1.63
N GLN A 13 7.83 0.42 2.85
CA GLN A 13 8.48 1.54 3.53
C GLN A 13 9.30 1.04 4.72
N ASN A 14 8.73 0.11 5.49
CA ASN A 14 9.29 -0.42 6.72
C ASN A 14 9.13 -1.96 6.75
N GLN A 15 9.70 -2.62 7.77
CA GLN A 15 9.63 -4.09 7.89
C GLN A 15 8.19 -4.65 7.94
N SER A 16 7.24 -3.91 8.51
CA SER A 16 5.85 -4.37 8.72
C SER A 16 4.79 -3.51 8.01
N SER A 17 5.19 -2.43 7.34
CA SER A 17 4.27 -1.49 6.72
C SER A 17 4.80 -0.88 5.42
N GLY A 18 3.87 -0.38 4.63
CA GLY A 18 4.14 0.22 3.33
C GLY A 18 2.90 0.91 2.78
N SER A 19 2.85 1.08 1.47
CA SER A 19 1.72 1.71 0.78
C SER A 19 1.16 0.83 -0.32
N CYS A 20 -0.16 0.79 -0.42
CA CYS A 20 -0.85 0.13 -1.53
C CYS A 20 -1.04 1.13 -2.68
N ARG A 21 -0.33 0.95 -3.80
CA ARG A 21 -0.37 1.86 -4.95
C ARG A 21 -1.64 1.77 -5.80
N VAL A 22 -2.57 0.88 -5.43
CA VAL A 22 -3.94 0.82 -5.98
C VAL A 22 -4.80 1.96 -5.44
N ASN A 23 -4.58 2.38 -4.18
CA ASN A 23 -5.40 3.38 -3.51
C ASN A 23 -4.70 4.73 -3.56
N PRO A 24 -5.23 5.73 -4.29
CA PRO A 24 -4.53 7.00 -4.49
C PRO A 24 -4.19 7.72 -3.18
N PRO A 25 -3.22 8.66 -3.21
CA PRO A 25 -2.94 9.51 -2.06
C PRO A 25 -4.17 10.23 -1.54
N ILE A 26 -4.27 10.34 -0.22
CA ILE A 26 -5.30 11.14 0.46
C ILE A 26 -4.73 12.53 0.77
N VAL A 27 -5.53 13.56 0.52
CA VAL A 27 -5.18 14.94 0.87
C VAL A 27 -5.42 15.16 2.36
N LEU A 28 -4.38 15.54 3.09
CA LEU A 28 -4.48 15.95 4.48
C LEU A 28 -5.05 17.36 4.55
N LYS A 29 -6.09 17.57 5.37
CA LYS A 29 -6.83 18.84 5.47
C LYS A 29 -5.96 20.02 5.90
N ASP A 30 -4.91 19.76 6.66
CA ASP A 30 -4.15 20.82 7.35
C ASP A 30 -2.96 21.35 6.55
N ASP A 31 -2.47 20.61 5.55
CA ASP A 31 -1.13 20.86 5.00
C ASP A 31 -1.08 20.95 3.46
N ASN A 32 -2.22 20.84 2.75
CA ASN A 32 -2.30 20.72 1.28
C ASN A 32 -1.37 19.63 0.70
N LYS A 33 -0.93 18.68 1.54
CA LYS A 33 -0.08 17.55 1.17
C LYS A 33 -0.95 16.33 0.91
N ALA A 34 -0.62 15.60 -0.14
CA ALA A 34 -1.20 14.30 -0.40
C ALA A 34 -0.23 13.21 0.09
N VAL A 35 -0.75 12.26 0.88
CA VAL A 35 0.04 11.14 1.42
C VAL A 35 -0.59 9.81 1.01
N TRP A 36 0.23 8.82 0.70
CA TRP A 36 -0.27 7.47 0.48
C TRP A 36 -0.75 6.87 1.80
N PRO A 37 -1.92 6.19 1.81
CA PRO A 37 -2.34 5.43 2.99
C PRO A 37 -1.30 4.36 3.33
N VAL A 38 -1.01 4.25 4.63
CA VAL A 38 -0.15 3.18 5.14
C VAL A 38 -0.99 1.92 5.34
N VAL A 39 -0.46 0.80 4.84
CA VAL A 39 -1.02 -0.55 5.01
C VAL A 39 0.05 -1.44 5.62
N THR A 40 -0.38 -2.51 6.27
CA THR A 40 0.47 -3.55 6.83
C THR A 40 0.78 -4.63 5.78
N VAL A 41 1.81 -5.44 6.05
CA VAL A 41 2.20 -6.56 5.18
C VAL A 41 1.11 -7.61 4.99
N GLU A 42 0.21 -7.75 5.96
CA GLU A 42 -0.90 -8.73 5.99
C GLU A 42 -2.21 -8.19 5.39
N ASP A 43 -2.29 -6.89 5.11
CA ASP A 43 -3.52 -6.28 4.59
C ASP A 43 -3.89 -6.77 3.19
N TRP A 44 -5.18 -6.67 2.88
CA TRP A 44 -5.74 -7.01 1.58
C TRP A 44 -6.87 -6.05 1.18
N CYS A 45 -6.72 -5.41 0.01
CA CYS A 45 -7.65 -4.41 -0.50
C CYS A 45 -8.66 -4.92 -1.55
N GLY A 46 -8.71 -6.24 -1.79
CA GLY A 46 -9.56 -6.82 -2.83
C GLY A 46 -8.95 -6.83 -4.25
N ARG A 47 -7.80 -6.18 -4.47
CA ARG A 47 -6.99 -6.30 -5.71
C ARG A 47 -5.62 -6.88 -5.39
N PHE A 48 -5.16 -7.80 -6.24
CA PHE A 48 -3.89 -8.49 -6.04
C PHE A 48 -3.28 -8.92 -7.37
N GLU A 49 -2.00 -8.61 -7.55
CA GLU A 49 -1.14 -9.18 -8.59
C GLU A 49 0.11 -9.70 -7.93
N ASN A 50 0.59 -10.89 -8.29
CA ASN A 50 1.85 -11.37 -7.73
C ASN A 50 3.00 -10.48 -8.19
N LYS A 51 3.94 -10.17 -7.28
CA LYS A 51 5.23 -9.62 -7.67
C LYS A 51 5.88 -10.55 -8.71
N ALA A 52 6.38 -9.98 -9.81
CA ALA A 52 7.22 -10.74 -10.72
C ALA A 52 8.46 -11.25 -9.96
N ALA A 53 8.80 -12.52 -10.18
CA ALA A 53 9.96 -13.16 -9.56
C ALA A 53 11.29 -12.58 -10.06
#